data_AF-A0A3N6RY22-F1
#
_entry.id   AF-A0A3N6RY22-F1
#
_cell.length_a   1.000
_cell.length_b   1.000
_cell.length_c   1.000
_cell.angle_alpha   90.00
_cell.angle_beta   90.00
_cell.angle_gamma   90.00
#
_symmetry.space_group_name_H-M   'P 1'
#
loop_
_entity.id
_entity.type
_entity.pdbx_description
1 polymer ?
#
loop_
_entity_poly.entity_id
_entity_poly.type
_entity_poly.pdbx_seq_one_letter_code
_entity_poly.pdbx_strand_id
1 'polypeptide(L)'
;MRKTLSAVLAACLLCSSVSALADLEGDMGALKDAYRTVMKTDDATAFKKALTDMRKAAEDAKTQTPEKLEGKPADSAEMQAYRAQMDTLIGQIDASMKLAEAGNMAGAKEEAKKFDDTRKDGHKKFR
;
A
#
# COMPACT_ATOMS: atom_id res chain seq x y z
N MET A 1 -46.02 -35.82 20.28
CA MET A 1 -45.00 -35.25 19.37
C MET A 1 -45.17 -33.74 19.36
N ARG A 2 -44.49 -33.03 20.28
CA ARG A 2 -43.31 -32.17 20.03
C ARG A 2 -43.55 -31.06 19.00
N LYS A 3 -43.77 -29.84 19.46
CA LYS A 3 -43.48 -28.61 18.70
C LYS A 3 -42.76 -27.64 19.63
N THR A 4 -41.45 -27.77 19.70
CA THR A 4 -40.55 -26.83 20.38
C THR A 4 -40.28 -25.67 19.44
N LEU A 5 -40.71 -24.47 19.83
CA LEU A 5 -40.26 -23.21 19.27
C LEU A 5 -38.84 -22.96 19.77
N SER A 6 -37.85 -23.05 18.88
CA SER A 6 -36.47 -22.66 19.18
C SER A 6 -36.17 -21.39 18.40
N ALA A 7 -35.98 -20.31 19.15
CA ALA A 7 -35.62 -18.99 18.66
C ALA A 7 -34.21 -19.00 18.06
N VAL A 8 -34.08 -18.36 16.90
CA VAL A 8 -32.82 -18.06 16.23
C VAL A 8 -32.16 -16.88 16.94
N LEU A 9 -30.95 -17.08 17.47
CA LEU A 9 -30.07 -15.98 17.87
C LEU A 9 -28.73 -16.15 17.16
N ALA A 10 -28.61 -15.49 16.01
CA ALA A 10 -27.37 -15.37 15.27
C ALA A 10 -26.52 -14.26 15.91
N ALA A 11 -25.50 -14.64 16.68
CA ALA A 11 -24.47 -13.71 17.14
C ALA A 11 -23.28 -13.78 16.17
N CYS A 12 -23.31 -12.94 15.13
CA CYS A 12 -22.11 -12.65 14.34
C CYS A 12 -21.18 -11.77 15.17
N LEU A 13 -20.29 -12.40 15.95
CA LEU A 13 -19.10 -11.72 16.48
C LEU A 13 -18.15 -11.50 15.30
N LEU A 14 -18.29 -10.36 14.63
CA LEU A 14 -17.23 -9.83 13.77
C LEU A 14 -16.10 -9.40 14.70
N CYS A 15 -15.12 -10.28 14.90
CA CYS A 15 -13.81 -9.90 15.41
C CYS A 15 -13.18 -8.97 14.37
N SER A 16 -13.41 -7.67 14.54
CA SER A 16 -12.62 -6.63 13.88
C SER A 16 -11.21 -6.75 14.43
N SER A 17 -10.35 -7.50 13.73
CA SER A 17 -8.92 -7.46 14.01
C SER A 17 -8.48 -6.02 13.78
N VAL A 18 -8.22 -5.29 14.86
CA VAL A 18 -7.47 -4.04 14.85
C VAL A 18 -6.13 -4.40 14.23
N SER A 19 -6.03 -4.22 12.92
CA SER A 19 -4.74 -4.12 12.26
C SER A 19 -4.09 -2.92 12.93
N ALA A 20 -2.93 -3.11 13.56
CA ALA A 20 -2.13 -1.98 14.02
C ALA A 20 -1.92 -1.09 12.79
N LEU A 21 -2.69 0.00 12.70
CA LEU A 21 -2.51 1.02 11.68
C LEU A 21 -1.15 1.63 11.98
N ALA A 22 -0.18 1.36 11.11
CA ALA A 22 1.04 2.15 11.12
C ALA A 22 0.65 3.61 10.88
N ASP A 23 1.35 4.51 11.55
CA ASP A 23 1.32 5.91 11.17
C ASP A 23 2.06 6.08 9.83
N LEU A 24 1.97 7.27 9.25
CA LEU A 24 2.60 7.55 7.95
C LEU A 24 4.11 7.25 7.96
N GLU A 25 4.80 7.45 9.10
CA GLU A 25 6.21 7.13 9.23
C GLU A 25 6.45 5.62 9.11
N GLY A 26 5.65 4.81 9.80
CA GLY A 26 5.70 3.35 9.70
C GLY A 26 5.43 2.84 8.28
N ASP A 27 4.41 3.38 7.60
CA ASP A 27 4.10 3.01 6.22
C ASP A 27 5.24 3.36 5.25
N MET A 28 5.83 4.56 5.40
CA MET A 28 6.97 4.98 4.59
C MET A 28 8.24 4.15 4.90
N GLY A 29 8.40 3.69 6.14
CA GLY A 29 9.41 2.72 6.53
C GLY A 29 9.24 1.39 5.81
N ALA A 30 8.02 0.84 5.82
CA ALA A 30 7.68 -0.40 5.12
C ALA A 30 7.90 -0.30 3.61
N LEU A 31 7.48 0.82 2.98
CA LEU A 31 7.76 1.10 1.56
C LEU A 31 9.25 1.06 1.24
N LYS A 32 10.07 1.70 2.06
CA LYS A 32 11.53 1.76 1.88
C LYS A 32 12.18 0.39 1.97
N ASP A 33 11.80 -0.42 2.96
CA ASP A 33 12.41 -1.74 3.18
C ASP A 33 11.98 -2.76 2.13
N ALA A 34 10.71 -2.71 1.73
CA ALA A 34 10.23 -3.55 0.63
C ALA A 34 10.85 -3.12 -0.71
N TYR A 35 11.01 -1.81 -0.99
CA TYR A 35 11.73 -1.34 -2.18
C TYR A 35 13.18 -1.82 -2.22
N ARG A 36 13.89 -1.79 -1.09
CA ARG A 36 15.26 -2.34 -1.00
C ARG A 36 15.30 -3.83 -1.36
N THR A 37 14.26 -4.57 -0.97
CA THR A 37 14.14 -6.00 -1.30
C THR A 37 13.91 -6.19 -2.80
N VAL A 38 12.95 -5.48 -3.39
CA VAL A 38 12.64 -5.46 -4.84
C VAL A 38 13.90 -5.23 -5.68
N MET A 39 14.74 -4.27 -5.27
CA MET A 39 15.95 -3.91 -6.03
C MET A 39 17.10 -4.91 -5.89
N LYS A 40 17.14 -5.72 -4.83
CA LYS A 40 18.28 -6.59 -4.51
C LYS A 40 18.01 -8.07 -4.74
N THR A 41 16.77 -8.52 -4.59
CA THR A 41 16.44 -9.93 -4.68
C THR A 41 16.45 -10.44 -6.12
N ASP A 42 16.96 -11.65 -6.34
CA ASP A 42 16.80 -12.39 -7.59
C ASP A 42 15.73 -13.50 -7.49
N ASP A 43 15.19 -13.73 -6.28
CA ASP A 43 14.11 -14.68 -6.06
C ASP A 43 12.75 -14.05 -6.43
N ALA A 44 12.04 -14.67 -7.37
CA ALA A 44 10.76 -14.18 -7.88
C ALA A 44 9.64 -14.19 -6.83
N THR A 45 9.70 -15.10 -5.86
CA THR A 45 8.70 -15.17 -4.78
C THR A 45 8.88 -14.01 -3.80
N ALA A 46 10.11 -13.76 -3.36
CA ALA A 46 10.49 -12.64 -2.52
C ALA A 46 10.22 -11.30 -3.22
N PHE A 47 10.49 -11.21 -4.53
CA PHE A 47 10.19 -10.02 -5.32
C PHE A 47 8.69 -9.69 -5.30
N LYS A 48 7.84 -10.66 -5.66
CA LYS A 48 6.38 -10.47 -5.65
C LYS A 48 5.86 -10.17 -4.26
N LYS A 49 6.34 -10.88 -3.23
CA LYS A 49 5.96 -10.58 -1.84
C LYS A 49 6.31 -9.13 -1.46
N ALA A 50 7.51 -8.68 -1.80
CA ALA A 50 7.92 -7.30 -1.51
C ALA A 50 7.06 -6.27 -2.26
N LEU A 51 6.68 -6.53 -3.51
CA LEU A 51 5.72 -5.68 -4.23
C LEU A 51 4.34 -5.65 -3.55
N THR A 52 3.83 -6.79 -3.08
CA THR A 52 2.58 -6.85 -2.32
C THR A 52 2.68 -6.03 -1.03
N ASP A 53 3.78 -6.18 -0.28
CA ASP A 53 4.01 -5.43 0.95
C ASP A 53 4.10 -3.91 0.65
N MET A 54 4.80 -3.51 -0.42
CA MET A 54 4.85 -2.11 -0.88
C MET A 54 3.46 -1.57 -1.23
N ARG A 55 2.67 -2.35 -1.97
CA ARG A 55 1.32 -1.94 -2.40
C ARG A 55 0.43 -1.66 -1.20
N LYS A 56 0.44 -2.56 -0.20
CA LYS A 56 -0.31 -2.39 1.04
C LYS A 56 0.12 -1.12 1.80
N ALA A 57 1.43 -0.93 1.98
CA ALA A 57 1.95 0.26 2.66
C ALA A 57 1.62 1.57 1.92
N ALA A 58 1.61 1.55 0.58
CA ALA A 58 1.18 2.71 -0.22
C ALA A 58 -0.31 3.01 -0.05
N GLU A 59 -1.17 1.98 0.00
CA GLU A 59 -2.60 2.15 0.26
C GLU A 59 -2.87 2.68 1.66
N ASP A 60 -2.19 2.15 2.67
CA ASP A 60 -2.30 2.61 4.06
C ASP A 60 -1.82 4.09 4.16
N ALA A 61 -0.64 4.41 3.62
CA ALA A 61 -0.10 5.78 3.58
C ALA A 61 -1.01 6.77 2.84
N LYS A 62 -1.69 6.34 1.77
CA LYS A 62 -2.62 7.19 1.00
C LYS A 62 -3.79 7.70 1.86
N THR A 63 -4.16 6.98 2.91
CA THR A 63 -5.24 7.39 3.83
C THR A 63 -4.80 8.42 4.88
N GLN A 64 -3.49 8.57 5.06
CA GLN A 64 -2.90 9.44 6.08
C GLN A 64 -2.75 10.89 5.59
N THR A 65 -2.53 11.81 6.55
CA THR A 65 -2.20 13.22 6.27
C THR A 65 -0.71 13.44 6.52
N PRO A 66 0.07 13.90 5.52
CA PRO A 66 1.47 14.22 5.73
C PRO A 66 1.65 15.53 6.50
N GLU A 67 2.75 15.66 7.25
CA GLU A 67 3.05 16.79 8.15
C GLU A 67 2.88 18.16 7.48
N LYS A 68 3.36 18.32 6.23
CA LYS A 68 3.22 19.58 5.47
C LYS A 68 1.77 19.99 5.17
N LEU A 69 0.83 19.06 5.26
CA LEU A 69 -0.59 19.26 4.98
C LEU A 69 -1.46 19.18 6.24
N GLU A 70 -0.87 19.14 7.43
CA GLU A 70 -1.63 19.23 8.67
C GLU A 70 -2.46 20.51 8.72
N GLY A 71 -3.71 20.39 9.20
CA GLY A 71 -4.68 21.48 9.23
C GLY A 71 -5.30 21.84 7.88
N LYS A 72 -4.88 21.21 6.77
CA LYS A 72 -5.56 21.37 5.47
C LYS A 72 -6.86 20.57 5.46
N PRO A 73 -7.91 21.08 4.77
CA PRO A 73 -9.12 20.29 4.54
C PRO A 73 -8.80 18.98 3.81
N ALA A 74 -9.49 17.91 4.18
CA ALA A 74 -9.28 16.58 3.60
C ALA A 74 -9.53 16.56 2.08
N ASP A 75 -10.40 17.44 1.56
CA ASP A 75 -10.76 17.61 0.16
C ASP A 75 -9.97 18.72 -0.56
N SER A 76 -9.01 19.36 0.12
CA SER A 76 -8.14 20.39 -0.48
C SER A 76 -7.39 19.87 -1.72
N ALA A 77 -7.05 20.79 -2.62
CA ALA A 77 -6.28 20.47 -3.82
C ALA A 77 -4.93 19.81 -3.47
N GLU A 78 -4.29 20.24 -2.38
CA GLU A 78 -3.03 19.68 -1.90
C GLU A 78 -3.18 18.23 -1.40
N MET A 79 -4.24 17.94 -0.64
CA MET A 79 -4.53 16.56 -0.20
C MET A 79 -4.90 15.65 -1.37
N GLN A 80 -5.63 16.17 -2.37
CA GLN A 80 -5.91 15.43 -3.60
C GLN A 80 -4.62 15.15 -4.39
N ALA A 81 -3.71 16.13 -4.48
CA ALA A 81 -2.41 15.95 -5.13
C ALA A 81 -1.53 14.91 -4.42
N TYR A 82 -1.54 14.88 -3.08
CA TYR A 82 -0.86 13.83 -2.31
C TYR A 82 -1.40 12.44 -2.64
N ARG A 83 -2.73 12.27 -2.62
CA ARG A 83 -3.36 10.99 -2.94
C ARG A 83 -3.10 10.55 -4.39
N ALA A 84 -3.08 11.48 -5.34
CA ALA A 84 -2.73 11.21 -6.73
C ALA A 84 -1.27 10.76 -6.90
N GLN A 85 -0.34 11.30 -6.08
CA GLN A 85 1.04 10.83 -6.05
C GLN A 85 1.13 9.38 -5.55
N MET A 86 0.38 9.04 -4.50
CA MET A 86 0.31 7.66 -4.00
C MET A 86 -0.32 6.72 -5.04
N ASP A 87 -1.37 7.16 -5.73
CA ASP A 87 -1.96 6.39 -6.85
C ASP A 87 -0.96 6.13 -7.98
N THR A 88 -0.11 7.11 -8.29
CA THR A 88 0.96 6.93 -9.28
C THR A 88 1.93 5.82 -8.84
N LEU A 89 2.34 5.83 -7.56
CA LEU A 89 3.23 4.79 -7.02
C LEU A 89 2.55 3.41 -7.04
N ILE A 90 1.29 3.31 -6.62
CA ILE A 90 0.52 2.07 -6.63
C ILE A 90 0.41 1.52 -8.06
N GLY A 91 0.10 2.36 -9.05
CA GLY A 91 0.04 1.95 -10.45
C GLY A 91 1.36 1.42 -10.99
N GLN A 92 2.49 2.01 -10.59
CA GLN A 92 3.82 1.50 -10.94
C GLN A 92 4.11 0.15 -10.28
N ILE A 93 3.71 -0.04 -9.02
CA ILE A 93 3.84 -1.32 -8.29
C ILE A 93 3.01 -2.40 -8.99
N ASP A 94 1.76 -2.11 -9.36
CA ASP A 94 0.88 -3.04 -10.07
C ASP A 94 1.44 -3.41 -11.45
N ALA A 95 2.03 -2.45 -12.17
CA ALA A 95 2.69 -2.71 -13.45
C ALA A 95 3.91 -3.63 -13.30
N SER A 96 4.74 -3.41 -12.28
CA SER A 96 5.89 -4.26 -11.96
C SER A 96 5.44 -5.67 -11.55
N MET A 97 4.38 -5.78 -10.73
CA MET A 97 3.79 -7.06 -10.34
C MET A 97 3.32 -7.85 -11.55
N LYS A 98 2.56 -7.21 -12.45
CA LYS A 98 2.05 -7.84 -13.68
C LYS A 98 3.19 -8.39 -14.55
N LEU A 99 4.31 -7.68 -14.65
CA LEU A 99 5.49 -8.15 -15.38
C LEU A 99 6.11 -9.38 -14.69
N ALA A 100 6.22 -9.37 -13.36
CA ALA A 100 6.75 -10.49 -12.59
C ALA A 100 5.85 -11.74 -12.68
N GLU A 101 4.53 -11.57 -12.65
CA GLU A 101 3.54 -12.64 -12.82
C GLU A 101 3.58 -13.26 -14.23
N ALA A 102 3.91 -12.45 -15.24
CA ALA A 102 4.15 -12.92 -16.61
C ALA A 102 5.54 -13.57 -16.80
N GLY A 103 6.33 -13.72 -15.73
CA GLY A 103 7.69 -14.28 -15.78
C GLY A 103 8.76 -13.32 -16.31
N ASN A 104 8.41 -12.06 -16.62
CA ASN A 104 9.34 -11.04 -17.09
C ASN A 104 9.99 -10.30 -15.90
N MET A 105 10.88 -11.00 -15.18
CA MET A 105 11.57 -10.45 -14.01
C MET A 105 12.48 -9.26 -14.35
N ALA A 106 13.13 -9.27 -15.52
CA ALA A 106 13.96 -8.16 -15.96
C ALA A 106 13.14 -6.89 -16.19
N GLY A 107 11.99 -7.01 -16.88
CA GLY A 107 11.05 -5.90 -17.07
C GLY A 107 10.45 -5.41 -15.76
N ALA A 108 10.10 -6.33 -14.84
CA ALA A 108 9.57 -5.96 -13.54
C ALA A 108 10.58 -5.15 -12.71
N LYS A 109 11.86 -5.55 -12.69
CA LYS A 109 12.95 -4.79 -12.05
C LYS A 109 13.19 -3.44 -12.72
N GLU A 110 13.07 -3.36 -14.04
CA GLU A 110 13.19 -2.09 -14.76
C GLU A 110 12.06 -1.13 -14.40
N GLU A 111 10.81 -1.61 -14.37
CA GLU A 111 9.67 -0.82 -13.93
C GLU A 111 9.84 -0.33 -12.48
N ALA A 112 10.35 -1.20 -11.60
CA ALA A 112 10.57 -0.89 -10.19
C ALA A 112 11.56 0.25 -9.95
N LYS A 113 12.51 0.51 -10.86
CA LYS A 113 13.46 1.63 -10.71
C LYS A 113 12.75 2.99 -10.67
N LYS A 114 11.59 3.11 -11.32
CA LYS A 114 10.80 4.35 -11.36
C LYS A 114 10.21 4.72 -9.99
N PHE A 115 10.10 3.76 -9.07
CA PHE A 115 9.49 4.00 -7.76
C PHE A 115 10.26 5.05 -6.96
N ASP A 116 11.60 5.07 -7.08
CA ASP A 116 12.43 6.04 -6.37
C ASP A 116 12.22 7.47 -6.86
N ASP A 117 11.97 7.66 -8.17
CA ASP A 117 11.70 8.97 -8.73
C ASP A 117 10.33 9.50 -8.25
N THR A 118 9.29 8.67 -8.29
CA THR A 118 7.97 8.99 -7.74
C THR A 118 8.05 9.33 -6.25
N ARG A 119 8.82 8.54 -5.47
CA ARG A 119 9.07 8.79 -4.05
C ARG A 119 9.78 10.13 -3.83
N LYS A 120 10.84 10.43 -4.58
CA LYS A 120 11.59 11.69 -4.47
C LYS A 120 10.71 12.90 -4.76
N ASP A 121 9.93 12.85 -5.83
CA ASP A 121 9.00 13.92 -6.18
C ASP A 121 7.90 14.11 -5.12
N GLY A 122 7.35 13.00 -4.61
CA GLY A 122 6.36 13.02 -3.54
C GLY A 122 6.91 13.60 -2.25
N HIS A 123 8.10 13.15 -1.81
CA HIS A 123 8.78 13.69 -0.63
C HIS A 123 9.04 15.18 -0.78
N LYS A 124 9.55 15.64 -1.94
CA LYS A 124 9.81 17.07 -2.16
C LYS A 124 8.56 17.93 -1.93
N LYS A 125 7.38 17.44 -2.35
CA LYS A 125 6.11 18.17 -2.26
C LYS A 125 5.45 18.05 -0.89
N PHE A 126 5.47 16.88 -0.26
CA PHE A 126 4.60 16.56 0.87
C PHE A 126 5.32 16.20 2.17
N ARG A 127 6.65 16.02 2.16
CA ARG A 127 7.46 15.77 3.37
C ARG A 127 8.43 16.93 3.61
#